data_AF-A0A1Q3SDZ8-F1
#
_entry.id   AF-A0A1Q3SDZ8-F1
#
_cell.length_a   1.000
_cell.length_b   1.000
_cell.length_c   1.000
_cell.angle_alpha   90.00
_cell.angle_beta   90.00
_cell.angle_gamma   90.00
#
_symmetry.space_group_name_H-M   'P 1'
#
loop_
_entity.id
_entity.type
_entity.pdbx_description
1 polymer ?
#
loop_
_entity_poly.entity_id
_entity_poly.type
_entity_poly.pdbx_seq_one_letter_code
_entity_poly.pdbx_strand_id
1 'polypeptide(L)' 'MLQNEQGNIQKIEVQQKLYLAYAQAAERYVRKPTIYNWEKKEKAFETYNATIIRFKKNTD' A
#
# COMPACT_ATOMS: atom_id res chain seq x y z
N MET A 1 24.59 -11.82 -6.53
CA MET A 1 23.98 -10.58 -7.07
C MET A 1 22.49 -10.75 -7.39
N LEU A 2 22.05 -11.87 -7.99
CA LEU A 2 20.65 -12.15 -8.35
C LEU A 2 19.62 -12.14 -7.20
N GLN A 3 19.99 -12.55 -5.98
CA GLN A 3 19.08 -12.58 -4.82
C GLN A 3 18.63 -11.17 -4.39
N ASN A 4 19.49 -10.17 -4.55
CA ASN A 4 19.19 -8.79 -4.16
C ASN A 4 18.20 -8.13 -5.13
N GLU A 5 18.26 -8.49 -6.42
CA GLU A 5 17.35 -7.99 -7.44
C GLU A 5 15.95 -8.59 -7.30
N GLN A 6 15.83 -9.90 -7.06
CA GLN A 6 14.55 -10.56 -6.81
C GLN A 6 13.85 -10.03 -5.56
N GLY A 7 14.61 -9.79 -4.48
CA GLY A 7 14.07 -9.18 -3.26
C GLY A 7 13.57 -7.75 -3.49
N ASN A 8 14.24 -6.98 -4.35
CA ASN A 8 13.84 -5.60 -4.63
C ASN A 8 12.60 -5.53 -5.54
N ILE A 9 12.51 -6.41 -6.55
CA ILE A 9 11.33 -6.53 -7.42
C ILE A 9 10.09 -6.90 -6.60
N GLN A 10 10.19 -7.88 -5.70
CA GLN A 10 9.06 -8.27 -4.84
C GLN A 10 8.59 -7.12 -3.93
N LYS A 11 9.51 -6.32 -3.38
CA LYS A 11 9.15 -5.12 -2.59
C LYS A 11 8.35 -4.11 -3.42
N ILE A 12 8.76 -3.87 -4.67
CA ILE A 12 8.09 -2.94 -5.59
C ILE A 12 6.68 -3.45 -5.93
N GLU A 13 6.54 -4.73 -6.26
CA GLU A 13 5.24 -5.33 -6.59
C GLU A 13 4.25 -5.25 -5.41
N VAL A 14 4.72 -5.51 -4.19
CA VAL A 14 3.90 -5.40 -2.99
C VAL A 14 3.46 -3.95 -2.76
N GLN A 15 4.37 -2.98 -2.90
CA GLN A 15 4.02 -1.56 -2.76
C GLN A 15 2.98 -1.13 -3.80
N GLN A 16 3.14 -1.54 -5.06
CA GLN A 16 2.19 -1.21 -6.12
C GLN A 16 0.80 -1.81 -5.87
N LYS A 17 0.72 -3.08 -5.45
CA LYS A 17 -0.56 -3.72 -5.12
C LYS A 17 -1.29 -2.99 -3.99
N LEU A 18 -0.57 -2.60 -2.93
CA LEU A 18 -1.15 -1.87 -1.81
C LEU A 18 -1.57 -0.44 -2.19
N TYR A 19 -0.76 0.24 -3.01
CA TYR A 19 -1.13 1.54 -3.55
C TYR A 19 -2.42 1.48 -4.38
N LEU A 20 -2.56 0.49 -5.27
CA LEU A 20 -3.76 0.30 -6.07
C LEU A 20 -4.99 0.02 -5.20
N ALA A 21 -4.85 -0.80 -4.15
CA ALA A 21 -5.93 -1.06 -3.21
C ALA A 21 -6.37 0.23 -2.48
N TYR A 22 -5.42 1.05 -2.05
CA TYR A 22 -5.70 2.35 -1.45
C TYR A 22 -6.40 3.30 -2.45
N ALA A 23 -5.88 3.42 -3.67
CA ALA A 23 -6.47 4.29 -4.70
C ALA A 23 -7.92 3.90 -5.02
N GLN A 24 -8.21 2.60 -5.15
CA GLN A 24 -9.58 2.10 -5.36
C GLN A 24 -10.49 2.39 -4.16
N ALA A 25 -9.99 2.27 -2.93
CA ALA A 25 -10.77 2.59 -1.74
C ALA A 25 -11.04 4.11 -1.63
N ALA A 26 -10.06 4.94 -1.96
CA ALA A 26 -10.20 6.39 -2.02
C ALA A 26 -11.24 6.82 -3.08
N GLU A 27 -11.18 6.25 -4.27
CA GLU A 27 -12.18 6.50 -5.32
C GLU A 27 -13.59 6.11 -4.87
N ARG A 28 -13.74 4.95 -4.22
CA ARG A 28 -15.05 4.52 -3.67
C ARG A 28 -15.58 5.50 -2.62
N TYR A 29 -14.72 6.03 -1.76
CA TYR A 29 -15.11 7.03 -0.78
C TYR A 29 -15.53 8.35 -1.43
N VAL A 30 -14.76 8.83 -2.43
CA VAL A 30 -15.12 10.04 -3.20
C VAL A 30 -16.48 9.88 -3.89
N ARG A 31 -16.74 8.72 -4.49
CA ARG A 31 -18.02 8.42 -5.15
C ARG A 31 -19.18 8.26 -4.16
N LYS A 32 -18.92 7.70 -2.97
CA LYS A 32 -19.94 7.45 -1.93
C LYS A 32 -19.33 7.65 -0.53
N PRO A 33 -19.45 8.85 0.06
CA PRO A 33 -18.78 9.21 1.30
C PRO A 33 -19.53 8.71 2.54
N THR A 34 -19.56 7.38 2.73
CA THR A 34 -20.07 6.77 3.97
C THR A 34 -18.93 6.52 4.98
N ILE A 35 -19.27 6.40 6.26
CA ILE A 35 -18.32 5.99 7.32
C ILE A 35 -17.64 4.68 6.93
N TYR A 36 -18.40 3.69 6.47
CA TYR A 36 -17.84 2.41 6.01
C TYR A 36 -16.80 2.55 4.89
N ASN A 37 -17.03 3.41 3.90
CA ASN A 37 -16.07 3.63 2.82
C ASN A 37 -14.87 4.45 3.30
N TRP A 38 -15.07 5.36 4.24
CA TRP A 38 -13.99 6.08 4.91
C TRP A 38 -13.07 5.10 5.67
N GLU A 39 -13.63 4.23 6.52
CA GLU A 39 -12.86 3.23 7.29
C GLU A 39 -12.05 2.30 6.37
N LYS A 40 -12.63 1.87 5.24
CA LYS A 40 -11.93 1.06 4.24
C LYS A 40 -10.76 1.81 3.60
N LYS A 41 -10.96 3.09 3.27
CA LYS A 41 -9.90 3.94 2.71
C LYS A 41 -8.78 4.15 3.73
N GLU A 42 -9.10 4.47 4.99
CA GLU A 42 -8.11 4.67 6.05
C GLU A 42 -7.31 3.39 6.32
N LYS A 43 -7.98 2.24 6.45
CA LYS A 43 -7.29 0.95 6.64
C LYS A 43 -6.33 0.62 5.50
N ALA A 44 -6.72 0.90 4.24
CA ALA A 44 -5.86 0.69 3.09
C ALA A 44 -4.65 1.64 3.09
N PHE A 45 -4.86 2.90 3.48
CA PHE A 45 -3.80 3.90 3.63
C PHE A 45 -2.78 3.51 4.72
N GLU A 46 -3.25 3.11 5.90
CA GLU A 46 -2.39 2.65 7.00
C GLU A 46 -1.55 1.44 6.57
N THR A 47 -2.16 0.46 5.90
CA THR A 47 -1.47 -0.73 5.41
C THR A 47 -0.37 -0.39 4.40
N TYR A 48 -0.66 0.52 3.46
CA TYR A 48 0.32 0.99 2.48
C TYR A 48 1.51 1.70 3.15
N ASN A 49 1.23 2.64 4.06
CA ASN A 49 2.27 3.39 4.76
C ASN A 49 3.13 2.52 5.67
N ALA A 50 2.51 1.61 6.44
CA ALA A 50 3.25 0.66 7.28
C ALA A 50 4.21 -0.19 6.46
N THR A 51 3.81 -0.57 5.24
CA THR A 51 4.65 -1.34 4.33
C THR A 51 5.84 -0.53 3.81
N ILE A 52 5.64 0.74 3.43
CA ILE A 52 6.74 1.64 3.05
C ILE A 52 7.74 1.79 4.20
N ILE A 53 7.25 2.03 5.42
CA ILE A 53 8.10 2.19 6.61
C ILE A 53 8.91 0.91 6.87
N ARG A 54 8.26 -0.26 6.80
CA ARG A 54 8.93 -1.55 6.97
C ARG A 54 10.02 -1.78 5.93
N PHE A 55 9.75 -1.44 4.68
CA PHE A 55 10.73 -1.62 3.61
C PHE A 55 11.91 -0.66 3.74
N LYS A 56 11.69 0.59 4.18
CA LYS A 56 12.77 1.55 4.50
C LYS A 56 13.67 1.04 5.63
N LYS A 57 13.08 0.60 6.75
CA LYS A 57 13.82 0.06 7.91
C LYS A 57 14.68 -1.18 7.60
N ASN A 58 14.35 -1.92 6.55
CA ASN A 58 15.08 -3.13 6.13
C ASN A 58 16.13 -2.84 5.04
N THR A 59 16.49 -1.56 4.84
CA THR A 59 17.51 -1.11 3.86
C THR A 59 18.59 -0.22 4.49
N ASP A 60 18.46 0.10 5.78
CA ASP A 60 19.49 0.73 6.62
C ASP A 60 20.27 -0.36 7.38
#